data_AF-A0A2D6SRS0-F1
#
_entry.id   AF-A0A2D6SRS0-F1
#
_cell.length_a   1.000
_cell.length_b   1.000
_cell.length_c   1.000
_cell.angle_alpha   90.00
_cell.angle_beta   90.00
_cell.angle_gamma   90.00
#
_symmetry.space_group_name_H-M   'P 1'
#
loop_
_entity.id
_entity.type
_entity.pdbx_description
1 polymer ?
#
loop_
_entity_poly.entity_id
_entity_poly.type
_entity_poly.pdbx_seq_one_letter_code
_entity_poly.pdbx_strand_id
1 'polypeptide(L)'
;IMETRPMNLNRWMAGLAVLLMLTGCTRDPGEHMGGGSTEAAVWDGVDDLESGPLMGASYGAETGNWKEVRTNVNSAEFKAGVDKLAASEIPSGGNAADRDAAVKALKDLIAAAAKSGSEAELKPAWDAAMAALKKMKGDAEEN
;
A
#
# COMPACT_ATOMS: atom_id res chain seq x y z
N ILE A 1 0.34 45.23 17.09
CA ILE A 1 1.40 44.28 16.70
C ILE A 1 0.96 42.93 17.22
N MET A 2 0.06 42.29 16.47
CA MET A 2 0.33 41.19 15.53
C MET A 2 0.54 39.85 16.25
N GLU A 3 -0.38 38.93 15.93
CA GLU A 3 -0.49 37.54 16.33
C GLU A 3 0.82 36.75 16.33
N THR A 4 0.95 35.82 17.29
CA THR A 4 1.51 34.49 17.03
C THR A 4 0.87 33.45 17.98
N ARG A 5 -0.13 32.73 17.47
CA ARG A 5 -0.29 31.28 17.68
C ARG A 5 -0.53 30.71 16.30
N PRO A 6 0.11 29.59 15.91
CA PRO A 6 -0.38 28.27 16.33
C PRO A 6 0.79 27.25 16.41
N MET A 7 0.69 25.94 16.67
CA MET A 7 -0.35 24.94 16.91
C MET A 7 0.45 23.76 17.51
N ASN A 8 0.07 23.24 18.68
CA ASN A 8 0.67 22.02 19.21
C ASN A 8 -0.44 21.24 19.90
N LEU A 9 -1.02 20.25 19.20
CA LEU A 9 -1.50 19.04 19.83
C LEU A 9 -1.83 17.97 18.77
N ASN A 10 -0.90 17.02 18.66
CA ASN A 10 -1.11 15.66 18.21
C ASN A 10 -2.48 15.13 18.65
N ARG A 11 -3.33 14.76 17.69
CA ARG A 11 -4.56 14.04 18.01
C ARG A 11 -5.14 13.24 16.84
N TRP A 12 -4.35 12.33 16.26
CA TRP A 12 -4.87 11.25 15.41
C TRP A 12 -3.97 10.02 15.65
N MET A 13 -4.44 9.06 16.45
CA MET A 13 -5.13 7.82 16.01
C MET A 13 -4.16 6.76 15.49
N ALA A 14 -3.95 5.70 16.27
CA ALA A 14 -3.72 4.34 15.76
C ALA A 14 -3.73 3.34 16.92
N GLY A 15 -4.94 2.99 17.37
CA GLY A 15 -5.18 1.68 17.97
C GLY A 15 -5.94 0.87 16.94
N LEU A 16 -5.31 -0.14 16.35
CA LEU A 16 -6.04 -1.22 15.68
C LEU A 16 -5.25 -2.51 15.86
N ALA A 17 -5.66 -3.27 16.87
CA ALA A 17 -5.25 -4.64 17.08
C ALA A 17 -6.07 -5.55 16.17
N VAL A 18 -5.34 -6.41 15.44
CA VAL A 18 -5.63 -7.80 15.03
C VAL A 18 -7.07 -8.29 15.18
N LEU A 19 -7.63 -8.82 14.08
CA LEU A 19 -8.42 -10.05 14.15
C LEU A 19 -8.29 -10.88 12.85
N LEU A 20 -7.46 -11.93 12.94
CA LEU A 20 -7.49 -13.12 12.09
C LEU A 20 -8.81 -13.87 12.30
N MET A 21 -9.45 -14.34 11.22
CA MET A 21 -10.12 -15.64 11.21
C MET A 21 -10.00 -16.31 9.85
N LEU A 22 -9.34 -17.47 9.85
CA LEU A 22 -9.36 -18.48 8.79
C LEU A 22 -10.72 -19.18 8.72
N THR A 23 -11.19 -19.53 7.53
CA THR A 23 -11.93 -20.76 7.14
C THR A 23 -12.17 -20.65 5.62
N GLY A 24 -11.96 -21.64 4.76
CA GLY A 24 -11.58 -23.03 4.93
C GLY A 24 -11.14 -23.61 3.58
N CYS A 25 -10.42 -24.72 3.66
CA CYS A 25 -9.95 -25.50 2.52
C CYS A 25 -11.12 -26.13 1.75
N THR A 26 -11.10 -26.03 0.42
CA THR A 26 -11.46 -27.17 -0.45
C THR A 26 -10.80 -26.99 -1.81
N ARG A 27 -10.10 -28.04 -2.22
CA ARG A 27 -9.41 -28.17 -3.50
C ARG A 27 -10.31 -29.03 -4.37
N ASP A 28 -10.89 -28.46 -5.41
CA ASP A 28 -11.39 -29.20 -6.57
C ASP A 28 -11.01 -28.43 -7.86
N PRO A 29 -10.46 -29.09 -8.89
CA PRO A 29 -9.89 -28.43 -10.05
C PRO A 29 -10.91 -28.33 -11.18
N GLY A 30 -11.29 -27.10 -11.52
CA GLY A 30 -11.88 -26.81 -12.82
C GLY A 30 -13.39 -26.62 -12.80
N GLU A 31 -13.85 -25.57 -12.14
CA GLU A 31 -15.04 -24.84 -12.58
C GLU A 31 -14.79 -23.34 -12.41
N HIS A 32 -14.88 -22.60 -13.51
CA HIS A 32 -15.19 -21.17 -13.47
C HIS A 32 -16.59 -21.04 -12.84
N MET A 33 -16.64 -20.97 -11.51
CA MET A 33 -17.85 -20.69 -10.75
C MET A 33 -17.80 -19.21 -10.33
N GLY A 34 -18.57 -18.40 -11.06
CA GLY A 34 -18.93 -17.07 -10.61
C GLY A 34 -19.77 -17.13 -9.35
N GLY A 35 -19.50 -16.23 -8.41
CA GLY A 35 -20.32 -15.97 -7.23
C GLY A 35 -19.48 -15.86 -5.96
N GLY A 36 -18.98 -14.67 -5.65
CA GLY A 36 -18.27 -14.48 -4.38
C GLY A 36 -17.68 -13.12 -4.02
N SER A 37 -17.72 -12.09 -4.88
CA SER A 37 -17.72 -10.67 -4.50
C SER A 37 -17.82 -9.87 -5.79
N THR A 38 -18.57 -8.77 -5.77
CA THR A 38 -18.57 -7.70 -6.78
C THR A 38 -17.17 -7.47 -7.33
N GLU A 39 -17.02 -7.32 -8.65
CA GLU A 39 -15.75 -7.12 -9.37
C GLU A 39 -14.83 -6.14 -8.62
N ALA A 40 -13.96 -6.64 -7.75
CA ALA A 40 -12.91 -5.84 -7.14
C ALA A 40 -12.06 -5.36 -8.31
N ALA A 41 -11.96 -4.05 -8.48
CA ALA A 41 -11.22 -3.48 -9.59
C ALA A 41 -9.77 -3.98 -9.50
N VAL A 42 -9.43 -4.95 -10.35
CA VAL A 42 -8.12 -5.61 -10.33
C VAL A 42 -7.14 -4.65 -10.97
N TRP A 43 -6.46 -3.88 -10.13
CA TRP A 43 -5.34 -3.05 -10.55
C TRP A 43 -4.15 -3.95 -10.87
N ASP A 44 -3.95 -4.21 -12.16
CA ASP A 44 -2.80 -5.00 -12.63
C ASP A 44 -1.49 -4.38 -12.09
N GLY A 45 -0.62 -5.19 -11.48
CA GLY A 45 0.58 -4.73 -10.78
C GLY A 45 0.46 -4.54 -9.26
N VAL A 46 -0.75 -4.42 -8.69
CA VAL A 46 -0.93 -4.51 -7.23
C VAL A 46 -0.65 -5.93 -6.75
N ASP A 47 -1.15 -6.95 -7.46
CA ASP A 47 -0.87 -8.35 -7.14
C ASP A 47 0.64 -8.65 -7.21
N ASP A 48 1.35 -8.03 -8.16
CA ASP A 48 2.81 -8.16 -8.26
C ASP A 48 3.55 -7.48 -7.10
N LEU A 49 3.08 -6.29 -6.66
CA LEU A 49 3.59 -5.63 -5.45
C LEU A 49 3.34 -6.52 -4.22
N GLU A 50 2.13 -7.04 -4.08
CA GLU A 50 1.65 -7.86 -2.96
C GLU A 50 2.23 -9.28 -2.95
N SER A 51 2.82 -9.76 -4.06
CA SER A 51 3.38 -11.11 -4.15
C SER A 51 4.71 -11.34 -3.42
N GLY A 52 5.35 -10.30 -2.87
CA GLY A 52 6.63 -10.50 -2.15
C GLY A 52 7.20 -9.28 -1.44
N PRO A 53 7.77 -8.31 -2.16
CA PRO A 53 8.51 -7.22 -1.52
C PRO A 53 7.60 -6.29 -0.70
N LEU A 54 6.33 -6.08 -1.11
CA LEU A 54 5.41 -5.32 -0.28
C LEU A 54 5.03 -6.09 1.00
N MET A 55 4.82 -7.41 0.94
CA MET A 55 4.57 -8.23 2.14
C MET A 55 5.75 -8.19 3.13
N GLY A 56 6.98 -8.35 2.63
CA GLY A 56 8.18 -8.26 3.46
C GLY A 56 8.35 -6.87 4.06
N ALA A 57 8.05 -5.80 3.31
CA ALA A 57 8.08 -4.45 3.82
C ALA A 57 6.97 -4.21 4.87
N SER A 58 5.76 -4.73 4.68
CA SER A 58 4.66 -4.64 5.65
C SER A 58 4.99 -5.37 6.94
N TYR A 59 5.52 -6.60 6.87
CA TYR A 59 5.98 -7.33 8.05
C TYR A 59 7.07 -6.58 8.81
N GLY A 60 8.04 -6.02 8.08
CA GLY A 60 9.08 -5.17 8.67
C GLY A 60 8.50 -3.93 9.37
N ALA A 61 7.50 -3.29 8.78
CA ALA A 61 6.86 -2.11 9.37
C ALA A 61 6.06 -2.45 10.63
N GLU A 62 5.34 -3.57 10.63
CA GLU A 62 4.56 -4.05 11.78
C GLU A 62 5.43 -4.45 12.97
N THR A 63 6.60 -5.03 12.70
CA THR A 63 7.56 -5.46 13.73
C THR A 63 8.54 -4.36 14.14
N GLY A 64 8.47 -3.18 13.52
CA GLY A 64 9.41 -2.09 13.73
C GLY A 64 10.80 -2.32 13.13
N ASN A 65 10.96 -3.35 12.29
CA ASN A 65 12.19 -3.64 11.55
C ASN A 65 12.32 -2.76 10.29
N TRP A 66 12.57 -1.47 10.48
CA TRP A 66 12.71 -0.50 9.38
C TRP A 66 13.89 -0.76 8.44
N LYS A 67 14.88 -1.56 8.87
CA LYS A 67 15.94 -2.04 7.99
C LYS A 67 15.41 -3.02 6.95
N GLU A 68 14.50 -3.90 7.34
CA GLU A 68 13.83 -4.84 6.45
C GLU A 68 12.86 -4.12 5.50
N VAL A 69 12.09 -3.15 6.00
CA VAL A 69 11.28 -2.24 5.16
C VAL A 69 12.14 -1.62 4.06
N ARG A 70 13.26 -1.01 4.45
CA ARG A 70 14.19 -0.38 3.51
C ARG A 70 14.74 -1.36 2.48
N THR A 71 15.09 -2.57 2.90
CA THR A 71 15.65 -3.61 2.02
C THR A 71 14.64 -4.02 0.97
N ASN A 72 13.41 -4.31 1.40
CA ASN A 72 12.33 -4.71 0.52
C ASN A 72 11.90 -3.58 -0.43
N VAL A 73 11.76 -2.35 0.05
CA VAL A 73 11.43 -1.17 -0.78
C VAL A 73 12.50 -0.87 -1.84
N ASN A 74 13.78 -1.11 -1.53
CA ASN A 74 14.87 -0.89 -2.48
C ASN A 74 15.07 -2.03 -3.49
N SER A 75 14.39 -3.16 -3.32
CA SER A 75 14.47 -4.31 -4.21
C SER A 75 14.06 -3.96 -5.64
N ALA A 76 14.56 -4.74 -6.61
CA ALA A 76 14.22 -4.56 -8.01
C ALA A 76 12.74 -4.91 -8.26
N GLU A 77 12.26 -5.93 -7.55
CA GLU A 77 10.90 -6.44 -7.58
C GLU A 77 9.91 -5.36 -7.12
N PHE A 78 10.20 -4.64 -6.03
CA PHE A 78 9.34 -3.56 -5.56
C PHE A 78 9.22 -2.44 -6.60
N LYS A 79 10.36 -1.99 -7.15
CA LYS A 79 10.39 -0.94 -8.18
C LYS A 79 9.65 -1.36 -9.45
N ALA A 80 9.84 -2.60 -9.89
CA ALA A 80 9.13 -3.15 -11.03
C ALA A 80 7.61 -3.21 -10.78
N GLY A 81 7.18 -3.58 -9.57
CA GLY A 81 5.76 -3.53 -9.18
C GLY A 81 5.18 -2.12 -9.25
N VAL A 82 5.91 -1.10 -8.78
CA VAL A 82 5.49 0.32 -8.87
C VAL A 82 5.38 0.77 -10.33
N ASP A 83 6.33 0.38 -11.19
CA ASP A 83 6.29 0.74 -12.61
C ASP A 83 5.17 0.03 -13.36
N LYS A 84 4.87 -1.23 -13.01
CA LYS A 84 3.71 -1.96 -13.53
C LYS A 84 2.39 -1.31 -13.12
N LEU A 85 2.24 -0.94 -11.84
CA LEU A 85 1.07 -0.20 -11.37
C LEU A 85 0.91 1.13 -12.11
N ALA A 86 2.00 1.83 -12.41
CA ALA A 86 1.96 3.06 -13.19
C ALA A 86 1.52 2.85 -14.65
N ALA A 87 1.83 1.68 -15.21
CA ALA A 87 1.48 1.29 -16.58
C ALA A 87 0.13 0.56 -16.67
N SER A 88 -0.49 0.21 -15.53
CA SER A 88 -1.70 -0.58 -15.50
C SER A 88 -2.87 0.18 -16.14
N GLU A 89 -3.72 -0.57 -16.83
CA GLU A 89 -5.03 -0.05 -17.21
C GLU A 89 -5.83 0.29 -15.95
N ILE A 90 -6.72 1.28 -16.08
CA ILE A 90 -7.62 1.66 -15.02
C ILE A 90 -8.82 0.71 -15.10
N PRO A 91 -9.04 -0.14 -14.08
CA PRO A 91 -10.19 -1.05 -14.08
C PRO A 91 -11.50 -0.25 -14.01
N SER A 92 -12.61 -0.89 -14.38
CA SER A 92 -13.94 -0.28 -14.23
C SER A 92 -14.17 0.13 -12.77
N GLY A 93 -14.69 1.34 -12.55
CA GLY A 93 -14.86 1.92 -11.20
C GLY A 93 -13.58 2.50 -10.58
N GLY A 94 -12.40 2.25 -11.19
CA GLY A 94 -11.13 2.83 -10.75
C GLY A 94 -10.93 4.29 -11.16
N ASN A 95 -10.16 5.03 -10.37
CA ASN A 95 -9.82 6.43 -10.62
C ASN A 95 -8.33 6.60 -10.96
N ALA A 96 -8.06 7.20 -12.13
CA ALA A 96 -6.70 7.53 -12.58
C ALA A 96 -5.92 8.36 -11.55
N ALA A 97 -6.59 9.34 -10.92
CA ALA A 97 -5.96 10.23 -9.96
C ALA A 97 -5.51 9.48 -8.69
N ASP A 98 -6.27 8.48 -8.26
CA ASP A 98 -5.94 7.69 -7.07
C ASP A 98 -4.80 6.71 -7.36
N ARG A 99 -4.78 6.10 -8.56
CA ARG A 99 -3.60 5.35 -9.03
C ARG A 99 -2.36 6.23 -9.09
N ASP A 100 -2.45 7.41 -9.71
CA ASP A 100 -1.32 8.31 -9.86
C ASP A 100 -0.81 8.81 -8.49
N ALA A 101 -1.72 9.06 -7.54
CA ALA A 101 -1.38 9.39 -6.16
C ALA A 101 -0.67 8.22 -5.44
N ALA A 102 -1.14 6.98 -5.61
CA ALA A 102 -0.50 5.79 -5.05
C ALA A 102 0.90 5.55 -5.65
N VAL A 103 1.04 5.62 -6.97
CA VAL A 103 2.33 5.53 -7.68
C VAL A 103 3.28 6.60 -7.19
N LYS A 104 2.80 7.84 -7.04
CA LYS A 104 3.63 8.94 -6.52
C LYS A 104 4.10 8.65 -5.09
N ALA A 105 3.21 8.23 -4.20
CA ALA A 105 3.56 7.94 -2.80
C ALA A 105 4.56 6.77 -2.70
N LEU A 106 4.42 5.74 -3.53
CA LEU A 106 5.37 4.62 -3.61
C LEU A 106 6.74 5.06 -4.14
N LYS A 107 6.79 5.96 -5.12
CA LYS A 107 8.06 6.54 -5.61
C LYS A 107 8.72 7.43 -4.56
N ASP A 108 7.94 8.19 -3.80
CA ASP A 108 8.45 8.99 -2.68
C ASP A 108 8.99 8.08 -1.56
N LEU A 109 8.35 6.94 -1.29
CA LEU A 109 8.86 5.90 -0.38
C LEU A 109 10.18 5.28 -0.87
N ILE A 110 10.30 4.96 -2.16
CA ILE A 110 11.57 4.49 -2.75
C ILE A 110 12.67 5.55 -2.57
N ALA A 111 12.35 6.83 -2.80
CA ALA A 111 13.30 7.92 -2.62
C ALA A 111 13.71 8.10 -1.15
N ALA A 112 12.77 7.95 -0.20
CA ALA A 112 13.06 7.97 1.23
C ALA A 112 13.99 6.82 1.61
N ALA A 113 13.68 5.59 1.19
CA ALA A 113 14.48 4.39 1.45
C ALA A 113 15.89 4.47 0.83
N ALA A 114 16.05 5.18 -0.29
CA ALA A 114 17.35 5.40 -0.92
C ALA A 114 18.20 6.41 -0.14
N LYS A 115 17.60 7.52 0.32
CA LYS A 115 18.29 8.58 1.08
C LYS A 115 18.69 8.11 2.48
N SER A 116 17.78 7.43 3.17
CA SER A 116 17.95 7.05 4.57
C SER A 116 17.23 5.74 4.89
N GLY A 117 17.81 5.00 5.83
CA GLY A 117 17.21 3.80 6.40
C GLY A 117 16.54 4.03 7.75
N SER A 118 16.42 5.29 8.18
CA SER A 118 15.91 5.61 9.51
C SER A 118 14.39 5.51 9.55
N GLU A 119 13.87 4.98 10.66
CA GLU A 119 12.43 4.93 10.95
C GLU A 119 11.78 6.31 10.80
N ALA A 120 12.43 7.36 11.31
CA ALA A 120 11.89 8.72 11.32
C ALA A 120 11.58 9.26 9.91
N GLU A 121 12.29 8.79 8.89
CA GLU A 121 12.12 9.21 7.50
C GLU A 121 11.32 8.19 6.67
N LEU A 122 11.52 6.89 6.92
CA LEU A 122 10.80 5.82 6.23
C LEU A 122 9.34 5.71 6.65
N LYS A 123 9.06 5.83 7.95
CA LYS A 123 7.72 5.65 8.49
C LYS A 123 6.67 6.60 7.89
N PRO A 124 6.88 7.93 7.84
CA PRO A 124 5.88 8.82 7.24
C PRO A 124 5.67 8.55 5.74
N ALA A 125 6.73 8.19 5.01
CA ALA A 125 6.62 7.83 3.59
C ALA A 125 5.88 6.49 3.38
N TRP A 126 6.13 5.53 4.27
CA TRP A 126 5.44 4.24 4.31
C TRP A 126 3.94 4.43 4.59
N ASP A 127 3.60 5.16 5.64
CA ASP A 127 2.21 5.43 6.03
C ASP A 127 1.45 6.15 4.89
N ALA A 128 2.09 7.10 4.22
CA ALA A 128 1.52 7.81 3.06
C ALA A 128 1.28 6.86 1.87
N ALA A 129 2.24 5.98 1.56
CA ALA A 129 2.10 5.00 0.49
C ALA A 129 0.97 4.01 0.75
N MET A 130 0.84 3.50 1.97
CA MET A 130 -0.22 2.56 2.34
C MET A 130 -1.60 3.23 2.36
N ALA A 131 -1.68 4.48 2.81
CA ALA A 131 -2.92 5.25 2.77
C ALA A 131 -3.39 5.48 1.31
N ALA A 132 -2.46 5.80 0.40
CA ALA A 132 -2.77 6.00 -1.01
C ALA A 132 -3.20 4.70 -1.69
N LEU A 133 -2.52 3.58 -1.42
CA LEU A 133 -2.92 2.26 -1.92
C LEU A 133 -4.30 1.85 -1.40
N LYS A 134 -4.58 2.06 -0.11
CA LYS A 134 -5.89 1.78 0.48
C LYS A 134 -7.00 2.61 -0.17
N LYS A 135 -6.77 3.91 -0.39
CA LYS A 135 -7.73 4.80 -1.04
C LYS A 135 -8.01 4.35 -2.48
N MET A 136 -6.95 4.07 -3.25
CA MET A 136 -7.05 3.55 -4.62
C MET A 136 -7.86 2.25 -4.71
N LYS A 137 -7.71 1.35 -3.73
CA LYS A 137 -8.49 0.11 -3.64
C LYS A 137 -9.94 0.36 -3.22
N GLY A 138 -10.16 1.15 -2.17
CA GLY A 138 -11.50 1.44 -1.64
C GLY A 138 -12.39 2.22 -2.61
N ASP A 139 -11.84 3.21 -3.30
CA ASP A 139 -12.60 3.97 -4.32
C ASP A 139 -13.00 3.08 -5.51
N ALA A 140 -12.32 1.94 -5.70
CA ALA A 140 -12.61 0.99 -6.77
C ALA A 140 -13.55 -0.16 -6.35
N GLU A 141 -13.82 -0.32 -5.04
CA GLU A 141 -14.81 -1.25 -4.49
C GLU A 141 -16.20 -0.61 -4.30
N GLU A 142 -16.28 0.73 -4.23
CA GLU A 142 -17.52 1.49 -4.03
C GLU A 142 -18.24 1.91 -5.33
N ASN A 143 -17.61 1.71 -6.51
CA ASN A 143 -18.15 2.08 -7.83
C ASN A 143 -18.56 0.86 -8.66
#